data_AF-A0A1Y1KBQ6-F1
#
_entry.id   AF-A0A1Y1KBQ6-F1
#
_cell.length_a   1.000
_cell.length_b   1.000
_cell.length_c   1.000
_cell.angle_alpha   90.00
_cell.angle_beta   90.00
_cell.angle_gamma   90.00
#
_symmetry.space_group_name_H-M   'P 1'
#
loop_
_entity.id
_entity.type
_entity.pdbx_description
1 polymer ?
#
loop_
_entity_poly.entity_id
_entity_poly.type
_entity_poly.pdbx_seq_one_letter_code
_entity_poly.pdbx_strand_id
1 'polypeptide(L)'
;FTSSKTVSKAFKCATCDYGTNHKYSFKQHLLIHKGFKDLKCGECDYETNNKGHFNQHLLRHKFSKDFKCAGCDYETNYRSNFKQHLLIHKVSKDLKCADCDYETNNKSHFKQHILRHKLSKDLKCADCDYETNN
;
A
#
# COMPACT_ATOMS: atom_id res chain seq x y z
N PHE A 1 -32.16 12.54 8.80
CA PHE A 1 -32.01 12.04 7.42
C PHE A 1 -30.55 12.02 7.01
N THR A 2 -29.81 10.96 7.37
CA THR A 2 -28.48 10.73 6.81
C THR A 2 -28.66 10.18 5.40
N SER A 3 -28.60 11.07 4.41
CA SER A 3 -28.53 10.67 3.01
C SER A 3 -27.21 9.90 2.82
N SER A 4 -27.26 8.58 2.99
CA SER A 4 -26.25 7.66 2.51
C SER A 4 -26.09 7.92 1.02
N LYS A 5 -25.09 8.72 0.67
CA LYS A 5 -24.67 8.92 -0.71
C LYS A 5 -24.14 7.56 -1.14
N THR A 6 -25.00 6.74 -1.72
CA THR A 6 -24.59 5.58 -2.49
C THR A 6 -23.60 6.13 -3.51
N VAL A 7 -22.31 5.87 -3.28
CA VAL A 7 -21.26 6.23 -4.24
C VAL A 7 -21.49 5.33 -5.44
N SER A 8 -22.40 5.75 -6.32
CA SER A 8 -22.65 5.08 -7.58
C SER A 8 -21.35 5.11 -8.35
N LYS A 9 -20.72 3.94 -8.47
CA LYS A 9 -19.48 3.77 -9.23
C LYS A 9 -19.80 4.01 -10.70
N ALA A 10 -19.27 5.09 -11.27
CA ALA A 10 -19.54 5.50 -12.65
C ALA A 10 -19.00 4.52 -13.70
N PHE A 11 -17.91 3.82 -13.40
CA PHE A 11 -17.32 2.81 -14.27
C PHE A 11 -17.37 1.44 -13.58
N LYS A 12 -18.12 0.50 -14.15
CA LYS A 12 -18.27 -0.87 -13.66
C LYS A 12 -17.71 -1.84 -14.67
N CYS A 13 -17.01 -2.85 -14.19
CA CYS A 13 -16.54 -3.92 -15.02
C CYS A 13 -17.69 -4.86 -15.36
N ALA A 14 -17.74 -5.33 -16.62
CA ALA A 14 -18.77 -6.26 -17.05
C ALA A 14 -18.46 -7.71 -16.66
N THR A 15 -17.19 -8.02 -16.38
CA THR A 15 -16.70 -9.39 -16.16
C THR A 15 -16.39 -9.69 -14.70
N CYS A 16 -16.49 -8.72 -13.79
CA CYS A 16 -16.31 -8.89 -12.35
C CYS A 16 -16.93 -7.72 -11.57
N ASP A 17 -16.99 -7.83 -10.24
CA ASP A 17 -17.62 -6.82 -9.36
C ASP A 17 -16.80 -5.53 -9.18
N TYR A 18 -15.68 -5.38 -9.90
CA TYR A 18 -14.87 -4.17 -9.83
C TYR A 18 -15.64 -2.96 -10.36
N GLY A 19 -15.54 -1.85 -9.64
CA GLY A 19 -16.00 -0.57 -10.15
C GLY A 19 -15.36 0.60 -9.42
N THR A 20 -15.27 1.72 -10.12
CA THR A 20 -14.55 2.93 -9.69
C THR A 20 -15.18 4.18 -10.28
N ASN A 21 -14.91 5.34 -9.68
CA ASN A 21 -15.26 6.64 -10.25
C ASN A 21 -14.16 7.24 -11.12
N HIS A 22 -12.99 6.60 -11.16
CA HIS A 22 -11.84 7.11 -11.89
C HIS A 22 -11.66 6.34 -13.20
N LYS A 23 -11.87 7.03 -14.32
CA LYS A 23 -11.70 6.46 -15.67
C LYS A 23 -10.32 5.84 -15.87
N TYR A 24 -9.27 6.47 -15.34
CA TYR A 24 -7.91 5.93 -15.40
C TYR A 24 -7.79 4.58 -14.69
N SER A 25 -8.24 4.49 -13.44
CA SER A 25 -8.24 3.22 -12.68
C SER A 25 -9.08 2.14 -13.36
N PHE A 26 -10.20 2.51 -13.97
CA PHE A 26 -11.02 1.57 -14.73
C PHE A 26 -10.28 1.01 -15.95
N LYS A 27 -9.64 1.88 -16.74
CA LYS A 27 -8.79 1.45 -17.87
C LYS A 27 -7.67 0.51 -17.42
N GLN A 28 -6.98 0.85 -16.33
CA GLN A 28 -5.94 -0.01 -15.77
C GLN A 28 -6.50 -1.35 -15.30
N HIS A 29 -7.67 -1.36 -14.67
CA HIS A 29 -8.35 -2.57 -14.25
C HIS A 29 -8.67 -3.48 -15.45
N LEU A 30 -9.18 -2.94 -16.56
CA LEU A 30 -9.50 -3.76 -17.74
C LEU A 30 -8.30 -4.54 -18.28
N LEU A 31 -7.09 -4.08 -18.01
CA LEU A 31 -5.88 -4.79 -18.42
C LEU A 31 -5.74 -6.15 -17.71
N ILE A 32 -6.27 -6.34 -16.49
CA ILE A 32 -6.18 -7.64 -15.80
C ILE A 32 -6.92 -8.75 -16.56
N HIS A 33 -7.94 -8.38 -17.35
CA HIS A 33 -8.72 -9.30 -18.15
C HIS A 33 -8.07 -9.60 -19.51
N LYS A 34 -7.02 -8.87 -19.90
CA LYS A 34 -6.19 -9.27 -21.02
C LYS A 34 -5.35 -10.47 -20.60
N GLY A 35 -5.57 -11.62 -21.26
CA GLY A 35 -4.85 -12.87 -21.01
C GLY A 35 -3.37 -12.86 -21.39
N PHE A 36 -2.85 -11.75 -21.93
CA PHE A 36 -1.43 -11.59 -22.26
C PHE A 36 -0.89 -10.25 -21.77
N LYS A 37 0.40 -10.23 -21.41
CA LYS A 37 1.12 -9.03 -20.95
C LYS A 37 2.07 -8.55 -22.05
N ASP A 38 1.88 -7.30 -22.45
CA ASP A 38 2.55 -6.69 -23.58
C ASP A 38 3.94 -6.14 -23.24
N LEU A 39 4.21 -5.81 -21.97
CA LEU A 39 5.46 -5.19 -21.54
C LEU A 39 6.30 -6.23 -20.80
N LYS A 40 7.40 -6.64 -21.42
CA LYS A 40 8.37 -7.61 -20.89
C LYS A 40 9.67 -6.92 -20.55
N CYS A 41 10.24 -7.25 -19.40
CA CYS A 41 11.55 -6.76 -19.00
C CYS A 41 12.63 -7.48 -19.80
N GLY A 42 13.64 -6.75 -20.26
CA GLY A 42 14.80 -7.35 -20.96
C GLY A 42 15.82 -8.00 -20.04
N GLU A 43 15.74 -7.75 -18.73
CA GLU A 43 16.76 -8.15 -17.73
C GLU A 43 16.27 -9.26 -16.78
N CYS A 44 14.98 -9.59 -16.79
CA CYS A 44 14.39 -10.66 -15.99
C CYS A 44 13.01 -11.05 -16.53
N ASP A 45 12.40 -12.11 -15.98
CA ASP A 45 11.11 -12.64 -16.43
C ASP A 45 9.87 -11.78 -16.04
N TYR A 46 10.08 -10.55 -15.58
CA TYR A 46 8.97 -9.68 -15.20
C TYR A 46 8.21 -9.18 -16.42
N GLU A 47 6.90 -9.31 -16.36
CA GLU A 47 5.98 -8.87 -17.40
C GLU A 47 4.73 -8.22 -16.81
N THR A 48 4.22 -7.20 -17.48
CA THR A 48 2.99 -6.51 -17.11
C THR A 48 2.32 -5.88 -18.34
N ASN A 49 1.07 -5.48 -18.19
CA ASN A 49 0.35 -4.65 -19.16
C ASN A 49 0.25 -3.18 -18.70
N ASN A 50 0.69 -2.89 -17.47
CA ASN A 50 0.63 -1.57 -16.88
C ASN A 50 1.98 -0.85 -17.07
N LYS A 51 2.00 0.14 -17.97
CA LYS A 51 3.19 0.95 -18.25
C LYS A 51 3.78 1.64 -17.02
N GLY A 52 2.94 2.11 -16.10
CA GLY A 52 3.40 2.73 -14.86
C GLY A 52 4.13 1.73 -13.96
N HIS A 53 3.59 0.52 -13.82
CA HIS A 53 4.24 -0.55 -13.06
C HIS A 53 5.53 -1.01 -13.75
N PHE A 54 5.54 -1.10 -15.08
CA PHE A 54 6.72 -1.45 -15.85
C PHE A 54 7.85 -0.44 -15.62
N ASN A 55 7.57 0.87 -15.77
CA ASN A 55 8.56 1.92 -15.52
C ASN A 55 9.07 1.90 -14.08
N GLN A 56 8.19 1.67 -13.11
CA GLN A 56 8.59 1.54 -11.71
C GLN A 56 9.47 0.29 -11.50
N HIS A 57 9.15 -0.82 -12.15
CA HIS A 57 9.92 -2.06 -12.07
C HIS A 57 11.35 -1.86 -12.60
N LEU A 58 11.54 -1.12 -13.70
CA LEU A 58 12.87 -0.85 -14.26
C LEU A 58 13.80 -0.15 -13.27
N LEU A 59 13.26 0.57 -12.28
CA LEU A 59 14.04 1.18 -11.20
C LEU A 59 14.78 0.17 -10.31
N ARG A 60 14.37 -1.10 -10.32
CA ARG A 60 15.06 -2.19 -9.60
C ARG A 60 16.40 -2.53 -10.24
N HIS A 61 16.48 -2.46 -11.57
CA HIS A 61 17.67 -2.78 -12.34
C HIS A 61 18.65 -1.62 -12.42
N LYS A 62 18.17 -0.40 -12.17
CA LYS A 62 19.03 0.77 -12.09
C LYS A 62 20.03 0.65 -10.93
N PHE A 63 21.31 0.60 -11.31
CA PHE A 63 22.43 0.53 -10.36
C PHE A 63 22.50 1.77 -9.47
N SER A 64 22.45 2.97 -10.07
CA SER A 64 22.46 4.22 -9.31
C SER A 64 21.16 4.42 -8.54
N LYS A 65 21.27 4.95 -7.32
CA LYS A 65 20.14 5.35 -6.48
C LYS A 65 19.91 6.85 -6.56
N ASP A 66 18.72 7.24 -6.99
CA ASP A 66 18.36 8.64 -7.22
C ASP A 66 18.07 9.43 -5.94
N PHE A 67 17.62 8.74 -4.89
CA PHE A 67 17.26 9.36 -3.62
C PHE A 67 18.21 8.89 -2.53
N LYS A 68 19.08 9.80 -2.07
CA LYS A 68 20.07 9.54 -1.02
C LYS A 68 19.75 10.38 0.21
N CYS A 69 19.84 9.75 1.38
CA CYS A 69 19.64 10.45 2.64
C CYS A 69 20.91 11.23 3.00
N ALA A 70 20.76 12.46 3.50
CA ALA A 70 21.90 13.26 3.92
C ALA A 70 22.42 12.89 5.33
N GLY A 71 21.58 12.26 6.15
CA GLY A 71 21.89 11.94 7.55
C GLY A 71 22.30 10.49 7.82
N CYS A 72 22.35 9.63 6.80
CA CYS A 72 22.77 8.23 6.90
C CYS A 72 22.99 7.63 5.51
N ASP A 73 23.51 6.40 5.44
CA ASP A 73 23.83 5.72 4.18
C ASP A 73 22.62 5.16 3.41
N TYR A 74 21.39 5.50 3.81
CA TYR A 74 20.19 5.02 3.14
C TYR A 74 20.00 5.66 1.76
N GLU A 75 19.82 4.83 0.75
CA GLU A 75 19.50 5.27 -0.61
C GLU A 75 18.47 4.35 -1.30
N THR A 76 17.70 4.91 -2.24
CA THR A 76 16.67 4.17 -2.97
C THR A 76 16.34 4.83 -4.32
N ASN A 77 15.76 4.05 -5.24
CA ASN A 77 15.16 4.60 -6.47
C ASN A 77 13.67 4.94 -6.32
N TYR A 78 13.06 4.60 -5.18
CA TYR A 78 11.63 4.80 -4.96
C TYR A 78 11.37 6.02 -4.08
N ARG A 79 10.84 7.09 -4.68
CA ARG A 79 10.51 8.34 -3.97
C ARG A 79 9.61 8.13 -2.75
N SER A 80 8.65 7.21 -2.84
CA SER A 80 7.76 6.86 -1.71
C SER A 80 8.54 6.28 -0.53
N ASN A 81 9.47 5.37 -0.81
CA ASN A 81 10.30 4.72 0.21
C ASN A 81 11.25 5.75 0.81
N PHE A 82 11.82 6.65 0.01
CA PHE A 82 12.64 7.73 0.53
C PHE A 82 11.86 8.65 1.48
N LYS A 83 10.66 9.10 1.09
CA LYS A 83 9.79 9.90 1.96
C LYS A 83 9.43 9.18 3.26
N GLN A 84 9.16 7.88 3.19
CA GLN A 84 8.88 7.06 4.36
C GLN A 84 10.12 6.92 5.25
N HIS A 85 11.30 6.68 4.66
CA HIS A 85 12.57 6.62 5.36
C HIS A 85 12.85 7.91 6.13
N LEU A 86 12.60 9.08 5.54
CA LEU A 86 12.81 10.37 6.23
C LEU A 86 12.02 10.51 7.55
N LEU A 87 10.97 9.70 7.75
CA LEU A 87 10.19 9.70 8.98
C LEU A 87 10.95 9.07 10.17
N ILE A 88 12.01 8.29 9.93
CA ILE A 88 12.83 7.71 11.01
C ILE A 88 13.72 8.77 11.67
N HIS A 89 14.10 9.80 10.91
CA HIS A 89 14.94 10.91 11.40
C HIS A 89 14.13 11.95 12.17
N LYS A 90 12.80 11.81 12.20
CA LYS A 90 11.94 12.66 13.02
C LYS A 90 11.93 12.17 14.45
N VAL A 91 12.31 13.05 15.39
CA VAL A 91 12.35 12.78 16.83
C VAL A 91 10.94 12.60 17.41
N SER A 92 9.98 13.43 17.00
CA SER A 92 8.59 13.31 17.46
C SER A 92 7.84 12.24 16.68
N LYS A 93 7.05 11.41 17.38
CA LYS A 93 6.09 10.49 16.76
C LYS A 93 4.68 11.06 16.85
N ASP A 94 4.10 11.33 15.69
CA ASP A 94 2.83 12.08 15.60
C ASP A 94 1.58 11.15 15.69
N LEU A 95 1.73 9.84 15.49
CA LEU A 95 0.62 8.89 15.53
C LEU A 95 0.80 7.96 16.73
N LYS A 96 -0.08 8.10 17.73
CA LYS A 96 -0.08 7.30 18.95
C LYS A 96 -1.33 6.43 19.00
N CYS A 97 -1.17 5.18 19.40
CA CYS A 97 -2.28 4.29 19.64
C CYS A 97 -3.00 4.73 20.92
N ALA A 98 -4.33 4.67 20.93
CA ALA A 98 -5.12 4.95 22.12
C ALA A 98 -5.25 3.71 23.04
N ASP A 99 -5.04 2.52 22.48
CA ASP A 99 -5.24 1.23 23.15
C ASP A 99 -3.92 0.63 23.69
N CYS A 100 -2.75 1.19 23.38
CA CYS A 100 -1.44 0.75 23.89
C CYS A 100 -0.34 1.82 23.67
N ASP A 101 0.89 1.55 24.12
CA ASP A 101 2.03 2.47 24.01
C ASP A 101 2.66 2.56 22.60
N TYR A 102 2.04 1.94 21.58
CA TYR A 102 2.57 1.98 20.23
C TYR A 102 2.46 3.38 19.60
N GLU A 103 3.57 3.88 19.08
CA GLU A 103 3.64 5.16 18.38
C GLU A 103 4.55 5.10 17.13
N THR A 104 4.17 5.85 16.08
CA THR A 104 4.88 5.89 14.81
C THR A 104 4.64 7.20 14.04
N ASN A 105 5.52 7.54 13.11
CA ASN A 105 5.29 8.59 12.12
C ASN A 105 4.68 8.04 10.81
N ASN A 106 4.62 6.72 10.67
CA ASN A 106 4.20 6.05 9.45
C ASN A 106 2.72 5.69 9.49
N LYS A 107 1.91 6.42 8.71
CA LYS A 107 0.45 6.22 8.62
C LYS A 107 0.05 4.80 8.22
N SER A 108 0.80 4.15 7.33
CA SER A 108 0.48 2.80 6.88
C SER A 108 0.72 1.78 7.99
N HIS A 109 1.84 1.90 8.71
CA HIS A 109 2.13 1.03 9.85
C HIS A 109 1.13 1.27 10.98
N PHE A 110 0.76 2.52 11.24
CA PHE A 110 -0.27 2.85 12.22
C PHE A 110 -1.62 2.21 11.90
N LYS A 111 -2.08 2.31 10.64
CA LYS A 111 -3.32 1.64 10.21
C LYS A 111 -3.27 0.12 10.39
N GLN A 112 -2.16 -0.51 10.00
CA GLN A 112 -1.98 -1.95 10.17
C GLN A 112 -1.99 -2.35 11.65
N HIS A 113 -1.34 -1.57 12.50
CA HIS A 113 -1.34 -1.76 13.95
C HIS A 113 -2.76 -1.68 14.55
N ILE A 114 -3.54 -0.65 14.19
CA ILE A 114 -4.93 -0.53 14.68
C ILE A 114 -5.82 -1.69 14.21
N LEU A 115 -5.60 -2.20 12.99
CA LEU A 115 -6.32 -3.39 12.51
C LEU A 115 -6.04 -4.63 13.35
N ARG A 116 -4.83 -4.77 13.92
CA ARG A 116 -4.48 -5.86 14.83
C ARG A 116 -5.32 -5.80 16.12
N HIS A 117 -5.52 -4.62 16.69
CA HIS A 117 -6.40 -4.44 17.86
C HIS A 117 -7.85 -4.81 17.54
N LYS A 118 -8.35 -4.44 16.36
CA LYS A 118 -9.70 -4.83 15.93
C LYS A 118 -9.81 -6.35 15.81
N LEU A 119 -8.86 -7.00 15.13
CA LEU A 119 -8.88 -8.45 14.94
C LEU A 119 -8.77 -9.20 16.27
N SER A 120 -7.94 -8.71 17.20
CA SER A 120 -7.83 -9.25 18.56
C SER A 120 -9.11 -9.06 19.38
N LYS A 121 -9.81 -7.91 19.23
CA LYS A 121 -11.11 -7.68 19.86
C LYS A 121 -12.22 -8.58 19.27
N ASP A 122 -12.14 -8.90 17.98
CA ASP A 122 -13.12 -9.74 17.26
C ASP A 122 -12.83 -11.25 17.45
N LEU A 123 -11.58 -11.63 17.72
CA LEU A 123 -11.15 -13.01 18.05
C LEU A 123 -11.09 -13.21 19.56
N LYS A 124 -12.25 -13.21 20.24
CA LYS A 124 -12.34 -13.76 21.59
C LYS A 124 -12.62 -15.25 21.49
N CYS A 125 -11.69 -16.07 21.98
CA CYS A 125 -11.91 -17.51 22.14
C CYS A 125 -13.05 -17.72 23.16
N ALA A 126 -14.06 -18.51 22.81
CA ALA A 126 -15.17 -18.82 23.72
C ALA A 126 -14.80 -19.86 24.80
N ASP A 127 -13.66 -20.56 24.64
CA ASP A 127 -13.26 -21.70 25.48
C ASP A 127 -11.85 -21.58 26.08
N CYS A 128 -11.15 -20.46 25.94
CA CYS A 128 -9.82 -20.28 26.54
C CYS A 128 -9.54 -18.84 27.00
N ASP A 129 -9.09 -18.68 28.25
CA ASP A 129 -8.54 -17.45 28.84
C ASP A 129 -7.12 -17.13 28.34
N TYR A 130 -6.88 -17.21 27.02
CA TYR A 130 -5.59 -16.80 26.45
C TYR A 130 -5.68 -15.40 25.87
N GLU A 131 -5.22 -14.43 26.67
CA GLU A 131 -4.96 -13.07 26.21
C GLU A 131 -3.58 -13.02 25.52
N THR A 132 -3.56 -12.71 24.22
CA THR A 132 -2.30 -12.35 23.55
C THR A 132 -1.85 -11.00 24.07
N ASN A 133 -0.98 -10.99 25.07
CA ASN A 133 -0.25 -9.80 25.48
C ASN A 133 0.83 -9.47 24.44
N ASN A 134 0.81 -8.18 24.01
CA ASN A 134 1.83 -7.40 23.28
C ASN A 134 1.76 -7.29 21.73
#